data_AF-A0A1H3PHW5-F1
#
_entry.id   AF-A0A1H3PHW5-F1
#
_cell.length_a   1.000
_cell.length_b   1.000
_cell.length_c   1.000
_cell.angle_alpha   90.00
_cell.angle_beta   90.00
_cell.angle_gamma   90.00
#
_symmetry.space_group_name_H-M   'P 1'
#
loop_
_entity.id
_entity.type
_entity.pdbx_description
1 polymer ?
#
loop_
_entity_poly.entity_id
_entity_poly.type
_entity_poly.pdbx_seq_one_letter_code
_entity_poly.pdbx_strand_id
1 'polypeptide(L)'
;MTRSDLTGAGDEPVVARVTPESGSTVARLLGMPLGLDVWERHADFLVVAAPESRLAELERRRLARVDRWATAAEYVARMQERPPTEDDDG
;
A
#
# COMPACT_ATOMS: atom_id res chain seq x y z
N MET A 1 11.18 -35.48 6.08
CA MET A 1 11.23 -34.01 5.87
C MET A 1 9.84 -33.56 5.50
N THR A 2 9.02 -33.26 6.50
CA THR A 2 7.66 -32.74 6.27
C THR A 2 7.81 -31.25 5.97
N ARG A 3 7.55 -30.86 4.73
CA ARG A 3 7.50 -29.47 4.29
C ARG A 3 6.17 -28.88 4.80
N SER A 4 6.13 -28.60 6.09
CA SER A 4 5.04 -27.84 6.71
C SER A 4 5.14 -26.37 6.29
N ASP A 5 3.98 -25.80 6.02
CA ASP A 5 3.67 -24.39 5.80
C ASP A 5 3.99 -23.81 4.41
N LEU A 6 3.02 -24.04 3.53
CA LEU A 6 2.50 -23.04 2.59
C LEU A 6 2.12 -21.75 3.35
N THR A 7 3.09 -20.95 3.73
CA THR A 7 2.88 -19.54 4.10
C THR A 7 3.90 -18.73 3.32
N GLY A 8 3.44 -17.97 2.31
CA GLY A 8 4.28 -16.96 1.65
C GLY A 8 4.27 -16.97 0.12
N ALA A 9 3.51 -17.84 -0.55
CA ALA A 9 3.37 -17.81 -2.03
C ALA A 9 2.07 -17.14 -2.51
N GLY A 10 1.32 -16.47 -1.62
CA GLY A 10 0.03 -15.85 -1.95
C GLY A 10 -0.34 -14.63 -1.10
N ASP A 11 0.62 -14.07 -0.36
CA ASP A 11 0.43 -12.86 0.45
C ASP A 11 1.61 -11.90 0.24
N GLU A 12 2.12 -11.84 -0.99
CA GLU A 12 3.06 -10.78 -1.33
C GLU A 12 2.32 -9.43 -1.19
N PRO A 13 2.88 -8.49 -0.41
CA PRO A 13 2.23 -7.22 -0.19
C PRO A 13 2.09 -6.49 -1.52
N VAL A 14 0.87 -6.03 -1.79
CA VAL A 14 0.54 -5.31 -3.01
C VAL A 14 0.52 -3.83 -2.66
N VAL A 15 1.10 -3.01 -3.54
CA VAL A 15 1.01 -1.56 -3.42
C VAL A 15 -0.33 -1.13 -3.97
N ALA A 16 -1.09 -0.46 -3.11
CA ALA A 16 -2.40 0.05 -3.45
C ALA A 16 -2.57 1.49 -2.99
N ARG A 17 -3.27 2.26 -3.82
CA ARG A 17 -3.77 3.58 -3.46
C ARG A 17 -5.06 3.42 -2.66
N VAL A 18 -5.03 3.85 -1.41
CA VAL A 18 -6.16 3.88 -0.49
C VAL A 18 -6.71 5.31 -0.45
N THR A 19 -7.90 5.49 -1.01
CA THR A 19 -8.62 6.78 -0.98
C THR A 19 -9.73 6.69 0.07
N PRO A 20 -9.77 7.55 1.10
CA PRO A 20 -10.85 7.54 2.08
C PRO A 20 -12.22 7.70 1.40
N GLU A 21 -13.24 7.00 1.89
CA GLU A 21 -14.62 7.22 1.44
C GLU A 21 -15.12 8.62 1.83
N SER A 22 -16.12 9.13 1.10
CA SER A 22 -16.74 10.43 1.35
C SER A 22 -17.20 10.56 2.81
N GLY A 23 -16.66 11.56 3.53
CA GLY A 23 -16.91 11.76 4.96
C GLY A 23 -15.87 11.14 5.90
N SER A 24 -14.87 10.45 5.35
CA SER A 24 -13.68 9.98 6.04
C SER A 24 -12.46 10.79 5.57
N THR A 25 -11.37 10.78 6.34
CA THR A 25 -10.13 11.50 6.00
C THR A 25 -8.93 10.59 6.12
N VAL A 26 -7.84 10.93 5.42
CA VAL A 26 -6.56 10.25 5.56
C VAL A 26 -6.11 10.20 7.02
N ALA A 27 -6.24 11.31 7.76
CA ALA A 27 -5.92 11.37 9.18
C ALA A 27 -6.75 10.38 10.03
N ARG A 28 -8.05 10.21 9.70
CA ARG A 28 -8.91 9.24 10.38
C ARG A 28 -8.48 7.80 10.11
N LEU A 29 -8.14 7.47 8.86
CA LEU A 29 -7.60 6.15 8.50
C LEU A 29 -6.29 5.85 9.23
N LEU A 30 -5.37 6.81 9.28
CA LEU A 30 -4.08 6.68 9.98
C LEU A 30 -4.24 6.54 11.50
N GLY A 31 -5.30 7.14 12.08
CA GLY A 31 -5.62 7.01 13.50
C GLY A 31 -6.22 5.65 13.89
N MET A 32 -6.56 4.79 12.91
CA MET A 32 -7.13 3.47 13.16
C MET A 32 -6.01 2.40 13.15
N PRO A 33 -6.08 1.37 14.00
CA PRO A 33 -5.10 0.28 14.02
C PRO A 33 -5.34 -0.70 12.86
N LEU A 34 -5.21 -0.20 11.63
CA LEU A 34 -5.47 -0.95 10.40
C LEU A 34 -4.28 -1.82 9.96
N GLY A 35 -3.11 -1.65 10.59
CA GLY A 35 -1.86 -2.35 10.29
C GLY A 35 -1.49 -2.33 8.81
N LEU A 36 -1.68 -1.17 8.18
CA LEU A 36 -1.25 -0.90 6.81
C LEU A 36 0.18 -0.34 6.86
N ASP A 37 1.04 -0.83 5.99
CA ASP A 37 2.38 -0.27 5.83
C ASP A 37 2.28 0.93 4.87
N VAL A 38 2.36 2.14 5.41
CA VAL A 38 2.12 3.36 4.65
C VAL A 38 3.44 3.83 4.04
N TRP A 39 3.50 3.82 2.71
CA TRP A 39 4.68 4.21 1.95
C TRP A 39 4.65 5.69 1.61
N GLU A 40 3.53 6.18 1.08
CA GLU A 40 3.35 7.60 0.76
C GLU A 40 2.06 8.14 1.38
N ARG A 41 2.16 9.38 1.86
CA ARG A 41 1.06 10.09 2.49
C ARG A 41 0.72 11.32 1.66
N HIS A 42 -0.46 11.34 1.07
CA HIS A 42 -1.01 12.51 0.40
C HIS A 42 -2.20 13.04 1.21
N ALA A 43 -2.60 14.28 0.94
CA ALA A 43 -3.74 14.89 1.62
C ALA A 43 -5.06 14.12 1.35
N ASP A 44 -5.20 13.65 0.11
CA ASP A 44 -6.44 13.02 -0.38
C ASP A 44 -6.39 11.49 -0.39
N PHE A 45 -5.20 10.88 -0.35
CA PHE A 45 -5.04 9.42 -0.43
C PHE A 45 -3.73 8.95 0.22
N LEU A 46 -3.63 7.63 0.43
CA LEU A 46 -2.44 6.96 0.93
C LEU A 46 -1.96 5.94 -0.10
N VAL A 47 -0.65 5.80 -0.25
CA VAL A 47 -0.06 4.65 -0.94
C VAL A 47 0.42 3.71 0.15
N VAL A 48 -0.12 2.50 0.18
CA VAL A 48 0.21 1.50 1.20
C VAL A 48 0.65 0.20 0.54
N ALA A 49 1.57 -0.51 1.18
CA ALA A 49 1.84 -1.90 0.89
C ALA A 49 1.12 -2.76 1.92
N ALA A 50 0.21 -3.62 1.47
CA ALA A 50 -0.49 -4.51 2.36
C ALA A 50 -0.88 -5.82 1.66
N PRO A 51 -1.07 -6.89 2.45
CA PRO A 51 -1.73 -8.11 2.00
C PRO A 51 -3.05 -7.84 1.27
N GLU A 52 -3.36 -8.60 0.22
CA GLU A 52 -4.65 -8.55 -0.46
C GLU A 52 -5.83 -8.71 0.52
N SER A 53 -5.66 -9.59 1.52
CA SER A 53 -6.67 -9.82 2.57
C SER A 53 -6.98 -8.56 3.37
N ARG A 54 -5.98 -7.74 3.70
CA ARG A 54 -6.18 -6.47 4.42
C ARG A 54 -6.85 -5.43 3.53
N LEU A 55 -6.39 -5.32 2.29
CA LEU A 55 -6.95 -4.39 1.33
C LEU A 55 -8.43 -4.69 1.06
N ALA A 56 -8.77 -5.98 0.87
CA ALA A 56 -10.14 -6.43 0.73
C ALA A 56 -11.00 -6.12 1.98
N GLU A 57 -10.41 -6.17 3.19
CA GLU A 57 -11.11 -5.80 4.41
C GLU A 57 -11.44 -4.29 4.46
N LEU A 58 -10.56 -3.41 3.97
CA LEU A 58 -10.84 -1.97 3.88
C LEU A 58 -12.05 -1.69 2.98
N GLU A 59 -12.10 -2.33 1.82
CA GLU A 59 -13.21 -2.20 0.87
C GLU A 59 -14.50 -2.79 1.44
N ARG A 60 -14.43 -3.98 2.05
CA ARG A 60 -15.57 -4.66 2.66
C ARG A 60 -16.19 -3.82 3.79
N ARG A 61 -15.37 -3.13 4.57
CA ARG A 61 -15.81 -2.22 5.64
C ARG A 61 -16.24 -0.84 5.12
N ARG A 62 -16.12 -0.58 3.81
CA ARG A 62 -16.35 0.74 3.18
C ARG A 62 -15.63 1.87 3.91
N LEU A 63 -14.39 1.60 4.32
CA LEU A 63 -13.55 2.62 4.98
C LEU A 63 -12.82 3.48 3.94
N ALA A 64 -12.43 2.85 2.85
CA ALA A 64 -11.68 3.46 1.77
C ALA A 64 -11.85 2.65 0.48
N ARG A 65 -11.68 3.34 -0.64
CA ARG A 65 -11.52 2.73 -1.95
C ARG A 65 -10.06 2.32 -2.14
N VAL A 66 -9.85 1.08 -2.58
CA VAL A 66 -8.52 0.54 -2.84
C VAL A 66 -8.32 0.41 -4.35
N ASP A 67 -7.29 1.07 -4.86
CA ASP A 67 -6.85 0.98 -6.25
C ASP A 67 -5.51 0.23 -6.29
N ARG A 68 -5.52 -1.02 -6.76
CA ARG A 68 -4.35 -1.90 -6.77
C ARG A 68 -3.46 -1.54 -7.95
N TRP A 69 -2.19 -1.25 -7.71
CA TRP A 69 -1.27 -0.80 -8.76
C TRP A 69 -0.33 -1.91 -9.22
N ALA A 70 0.47 -2.45 -8.30
CA ALA A 70 1.49 -3.44 -8.59
C ALA A 70 1.91 -4.16 -7.30
N THR A 71 2.69 -5.24 -7.42
CA THR A 71 3.33 -5.83 -6.24
C THR A 71 4.34 -4.86 -5.61
N ALA A 72 4.62 -5.01 -4.32
CA ALA A 72 5.65 -4.23 -3.62
C ALA A 72 7.01 -4.31 -4.33
N ALA A 73 7.39 -5.49 -4.81
CA ALA A 73 8.64 -5.71 -5.53
C ALA A 73 8.72 -4.87 -6.82
N GLU A 74 7.66 -4.87 -7.63
CA GLU A 74 7.59 -4.10 -8.86
C GLU A 74 7.60 -2.59 -8.61
N TYR A 75 6.91 -2.14 -7.55
CA TYR A 75 6.88 -0.71 -7.21
C TYR A 75 8.26 -0.20 -6.78
N VAL A 76 8.98 -0.97 -5.97
CA VAL A 76 10.36 -0.65 -5.56
C VAL A 76 11.30 -0.67 -6.77
N ALA A 77 11.15 -1.63 -7.68
CA ALA A 77 11.93 -1.65 -8.92
C ALA A 77 11.75 -0.35 -9.72
N ARG A 78 10.50 0.07 -9.94
CA ARG A 78 10.21 1.34 -10.65
C ARG A 78 10.71 2.59 -9.92
N MET A 79 10.65 2.61 -8.59
CA MET A 79 11.19 3.72 -7.79
C MET A 79 12.72 3.83 -7.93
N GLN A 80 13.43 2.70 -8.00
CA GLN A 80 14.88 2.67 -8.20
C GLN A 80 15.30 3.01 -9.64
N GLU A 81 14.42 2.80 -10.62
CA GLU A 81 14.66 3.17 -12.03
C GLU A 81 14.47 4.66 -12.31
N ARG A 82 13.90 5.45 -11.38
CA ARG A 82 14.00 6.91 -11.47
C ARG A 82 15.45 7.28 -11.20
N PRO A 83 16.20 7.82 -12.19
CA PRO A 83 17.51 8.37 -11.87
C PRO A 83 17.30 9.43 -10.78
N PRO A 84 18.18 9.50 -9.76
CA PRO A 84 18.19 10.69 -8.92
C PRO A 84 18.34 11.84 -9.90
N THR A 85 17.35 12.75 -9.94
CA THR A 85 17.59 14.04 -10.58
C THR A 85 18.73 14.62 -9.77
N GLU A 86 19.95 14.51 -10.29
CA GLU A 86 21.10 15.25 -9.83
C GLU A 86 20.65 16.71 -9.86
N ASP A 87 20.34 17.23 -8.68
CA ASP A 87 20.14 18.64 -8.44
C ASP A 87 21.40 19.35 -8.97
N ASP A 88 21.23 19.97 -10.13
CA ASP A 88 21.84 21.21 -10.62
C ASP A 88 23.06 21.67 -9.80
N ASP A 89 24.25 21.31 -10.29
CA ASP A 89 25.55 21.85 -9.91
C ASP A 89 25.53 23.38 -10.09
N GLY A 90 25.67 24.12 -9.00
CA GLY A 90 25.77 25.58 -8.97
C GLY A 90 27.21 26.08 -9.06
#